data_AF-A0A7I8W4T5-F1
#
_entry.id   AF-A0A7I8W4T5-F1
#
_cell.length_a   1.000
_cell.length_b   1.000
_cell.length_c   1.000
_cell.angle_alpha   90.00
_cell.angle_beta   90.00
_cell.angle_gamma   90.00
#
_symmetry.space_group_name_H-M   'P 1'
#
loop_
_entity.id
_entity.type
_entity.pdbx_description
1 polymer ?
#
loop_
_entity_poly.entity_id
_entity_poly.type
_entity_poly.pdbx_seq_one_letter_code
_entity_poly.pdbx_strand_id
1 'polypeptide(L)'
;MATETVNRHSDRRPSAVAIDTEDDLREYEEDRKKILTMKYGAHQMKLIRKRLGVEFWMDDQLKKLYNVQETHAYDCEIDLDKLLDMENDEARRTFLLNALTTVPDDEDLERKKEDFVNQVLEKAATL
;
A
#
# COMPACT_ATOMS: atom_id res chain seq x y z
N MET A 1 64.08 29.41 11.41
CA MET A 1 63.15 29.26 10.27
C MET A 1 62.35 28.00 10.54
N ALA A 2 61.22 28.08 11.23
CA ALA A 2 59.86 28.40 10.75
C ALA A 2 59.03 27.09 10.56
N THR A 3 58.39 26.71 11.68
CA THR A 3 57.10 26.03 11.89
C THR A 3 56.58 24.94 10.94
N GLU A 4 56.47 23.76 11.54
CA GLU A 4 55.45 22.70 11.43
C GLU A 4 54.07 23.14 10.90
N THR A 5 53.55 22.45 9.88
CA THR A 5 52.12 22.48 9.53
C THR A 5 51.60 21.06 9.32
N VAL A 6 50.98 20.54 10.39
CA VAL A 6 50.11 19.38 10.41
C VAL A 6 48.86 19.69 9.57
N ASN A 7 48.69 19.04 8.41
CA ASN A 7 47.47 19.17 7.61
C ASN A 7 46.44 18.11 8.04
N ARG A 8 45.71 18.43 9.11
CA ARG A 8 44.48 17.72 9.54
C ARG A 8 43.44 17.86 8.42
N HIS A 9 43.23 16.80 7.65
CA HIS A 9 42.04 16.68 6.82
C HIS A 9 40.85 16.44 7.75
N SER A 10 40.20 17.52 8.13
CA SER A 10 38.98 17.53 8.93
C SER A 10 37.89 16.76 8.20
N ASP A 11 37.40 15.70 8.86
CA ASP A 11 36.08 15.11 8.66
C ASP A 11 35.02 16.20 8.53
N ARG A 12 34.62 16.55 7.30
CA ARG A 12 33.34 17.24 7.07
C ARG A 12 32.25 16.18 7.07
N ARG A 13 31.81 15.79 8.26
CA ARG A 13 30.48 15.19 8.44
C ARG A 13 29.46 16.17 7.81
N PRO A 14 28.52 15.71 6.97
CA PRO A 14 27.46 16.59 6.51
C PRO A 14 26.68 17.04 7.74
N SER A 15 26.57 18.37 7.90
CA SER A 15 25.86 19.00 8.99
C SER A 15 24.45 18.41 9.09
N ALA A 16 24.07 17.95 10.28
CA ALA A 16 22.69 17.64 10.58
C ALA A 16 21.86 18.87 10.25
N VAL A 17 20.92 18.73 9.32
CA VAL A 17 19.91 19.76 9.02
C VAL A 17 19.01 19.80 10.25
N ALA A 18 19.09 20.88 11.03
CA ALA A 18 18.13 21.16 12.08
C ALA A 18 16.80 21.48 11.38
N ILE A 19 15.83 20.57 11.50
CA ILE A 19 14.47 20.77 11.01
C ILE A 19 13.72 21.46 12.14
N ASP A 20 13.67 22.80 12.09
CA ASP A 20 13.23 23.62 13.22
C ASP A 20 11.70 23.90 13.23
N THR A 21 10.96 23.48 12.19
CA THR A 21 9.51 23.76 12.07
C THR A 21 8.70 22.54 11.63
N GLU A 22 7.49 22.37 12.18
CA GLU A 22 6.52 21.34 11.74
C GLU A 22 6.14 21.47 10.26
N ASP A 23 6.27 22.67 9.67
CA ASP A 23 6.11 22.92 8.24
C ASP A 23 7.28 22.34 7.42
N ASP A 24 8.53 22.46 7.90
CA ASP A 24 9.71 21.91 7.22
C ASP A 24 9.74 20.37 7.26
N LEU A 25 9.23 19.77 8.35
CA LEU A 25 9.02 18.32 8.44
C LEU A 25 7.98 17.86 7.43
N ARG A 26 6.86 18.60 7.29
CA ARG A 26 5.82 18.29 6.30
C ARG A 26 6.33 18.44 4.87
N GLU A 27 7.08 19.50 4.58
CA GLU A 27 7.70 19.71 3.27
C GLU A 27 8.72 18.61 2.96
N TYR A 28 9.57 18.23 3.92
CA TYR A 28 10.51 17.13 3.75
C TYR A 28 9.82 15.77 3.54
N GLU A 29 8.72 15.50 4.24
CA GLU A 29 7.91 14.30 4.02
C GLU A 29 7.22 14.31 2.65
N GLU A 30 6.67 15.45 2.24
CA GLU A 30 6.07 15.63 0.92
C GLU A 30 7.12 15.47 -0.18
N ASP A 31 8.32 16.01 0.01
CA ASP A 31 9.42 15.90 -0.94
C ASP A 31 9.98 14.48 -0.99
N ARG A 32 10.04 13.77 0.14
CA ARG A 32 10.31 12.32 0.14
C ARG A 32 9.23 11.55 -0.62
N LYS A 33 7.94 11.86 -0.41
CA LYS A 33 6.81 11.24 -1.12
C LYS A 33 6.87 11.53 -2.63
N LYS A 34 7.20 12.77 -3.03
CA LYS A 34 7.39 13.22 -4.42
C LYS A 34 8.60 12.56 -5.08
N ILE A 35 9.73 12.46 -4.40
CA ILE A 35 10.95 11.81 -4.91
C ILE A 35 10.72 10.30 -5.09
N LEU A 36 9.99 9.67 -4.17
CA LEU A 36 9.63 8.27 -4.29
C LEU A 36 8.76 8.03 -5.53
N THR A 37 7.84 8.94 -5.86
CA THR A 37 6.99 8.83 -7.06
C THR A 37 7.70 9.25 -8.36
N MET A 38 8.63 10.21 -8.35
CA MET A 38 9.35 10.66 -9.57
C MET A 38 10.36 9.63 -10.12
N LYS A 39 10.84 8.69 -9.30
CA LYS A 39 11.80 7.66 -9.74
C LYS A 39 11.20 6.59 -10.67
N TYR A 40 9.87 6.56 -10.84
CA TYR A 40 9.16 5.55 -11.60
C TYR A 40 8.57 6.14 -12.89
N GLY A 41 8.88 5.53 -14.04
CA GLY A 41 8.38 5.99 -15.33
C GLY A 41 6.85 5.98 -15.43
N ALA A 42 6.30 6.67 -16.43
CA ALA A 42 4.84 6.84 -16.61
C ALA A 42 4.04 5.52 -16.56
N HIS A 43 4.62 4.43 -17.06
CA HIS A 43 4.01 3.10 -17.01
C HIS A 43 3.89 2.57 -15.57
N GLN A 44 4.97 2.65 -14.79
CA GLN A 44 4.96 2.23 -13.38
C GLN A 44 4.00 3.09 -12.57
N MET A 45 3.99 4.39 -12.81
CA MET A 45 3.02 5.29 -12.19
C MET A 45 1.56 4.93 -12.54
N LYS A 46 1.31 4.51 -13.79
CA LYS A 46 -0.01 4.04 -14.22
C LYS A 46 -0.40 2.74 -13.50
N LEU A 47 0.53 1.80 -13.35
CA LEU A 47 0.31 0.54 -12.65
C LEU A 47 0.04 0.75 -11.16
N ILE A 48 0.82 1.61 -10.50
CA ILE A 48 0.61 1.99 -9.09
C ILE A 48 -0.81 2.55 -8.89
N ARG A 49 -1.23 3.51 -9.73
CA ARG A 49 -2.59 4.07 -9.65
C ARG A 49 -3.68 3.02 -9.84
N LYS A 50 -3.48 2.08 -10.76
CA LYS A 50 -4.43 0.98 -10.97
C LYS A 50 -4.51 0.06 -9.75
N ARG A 51 -3.36 -0.34 -9.18
CA ARG A 51 -3.30 -1.19 -7.97
C ARG A 51 -4.01 -0.54 -6.79
N LEU A 52 -3.67 0.72 -6.50
CA LEU A 52 -4.37 1.51 -5.47
C LEU A 52 -5.88 1.58 -5.73
N GLY A 53 -6.29 1.76 -6.99
CA GLY A 53 -7.71 1.76 -7.34
C GLY A 53 -8.43 0.44 -7.01
N VAL A 54 -7.76 -0.70 -7.15
CA VAL A 54 -8.30 -2.00 -6.76
C VAL A 54 -8.31 -2.16 -5.24
N GLU A 55 -7.25 -1.76 -4.54
CA GLU A 55 -7.19 -1.78 -3.07
C GLU A 55 -8.29 -0.91 -2.43
N PHE A 56 -8.48 0.33 -2.88
CA PHE A 56 -9.54 1.21 -2.38
C PHE A 56 -10.92 0.63 -2.66
N TRP A 57 -11.14 0.06 -3.85
CA TRP A 57 -12.41 -0.58 -4.16
C TRP A 57 -12.65 -1.81 -3.27
N MET A 58 -11.62 -2.61 -2.96
CA MET A 58 -11.71 -3.75 -2.05
C MET A 58 -12.11 -3.31 -0.64
N ASP A 59 -11.44 -2.30 -0.08
CA ASP A 59 -11.79 -1.71 1.23
C ASP A 59 -13.26 -1.25 1.27
N ASP A 60 -13.72 -0.55 0.23
CA ASP A 60 -15.13 -0.14 0.11
C ASP A 60 -16.11 -1.31 0.05
N GLN A 61 -15.76 -2.41 -0.64
CA GLN A 61 -16.64 -3.59 -0.68
C GLN A 61 -16.65 -4.33 0.65
N LEU A 62 -15.50 -4.45 1.32
CA LEU A 62 -15.40 -5.08 2.63
C LEU A 62 -16.21 -4.30 3.67
N LYS A 63 -16.12 -2.97 3.68
CA LYS A 63 -16.99 -2.12 4.51
C LYS A 63 -18.48 -2.40 4.30
N LYS A 64 -18.92 -2.53 3.04
CA LYS A 64 -20.31 -2.87 2.71
C LYS A 64 -20.70 -4.28 3.15
N LEU A 65 -19.79 -5.25 3.00
CA LEU A 65 -20.01 -6.65 3.36
C LEU A 65 -20.17 -6.81 4.87
N TYR A 66 -19.31 -6.16 5.65
CA TYR A 66 -19.34 -6.18 7.13
C TYR A 66 -20.28 -5.13 7.74
N ASN A 67 -20.93 -4.30 6.91
CA ASN A 67 -21.78 -3.18 7.33
C ASN A 67 -21.08 -2.22 8.32
N VAL A 68 -19.81 -1.93 8.06
CA VAL A 68 -18.98 -1.00 8.85
C VAL A 68 -18.65 0.23 8.01
N GLN A 69 -18.54 1.39 8.66
CA GLN A 69 -18.19 2.66 7.99
C GLN A 69 -16.74 3.06 8.20
N GLU A 70 -16.08 2.50 9.21
CA GLU A 70 -14.72 2.82 9.58
C GLU A 70 -13.73 1.92 8.83
N THR A 71 -12.62 2.51 8.38
CA THR A 71 -11.50 1.78 7.78
C THR A 71 -10.93 0.80 8.79
N HIS A 72 -10.68 -0.45 8.38
CA HIS A 72 -10.15 -1.51 9.25
C HIS A 72 -11.06 -1.96 10.40
N ALA A 73 -12.37 -1.68 10.34
CA ALA A 73 -13.34 -2.22 11.31
C ALA A 73 -13.74 -3.68 11.03
N TYR A 74 -13.11 -4.33 10.05
CA TYR A 74 -13.25 -5.74 9.73
C TYR A 74 -11.92 -6.46 9.98
N ASP A 75 -11.98 -7.69 10.48
CA ASP A 75 -10.79 -8.48 10.88
C ASP A 75 -10.10 -9.20 9.70
N CYS A 76 -10.58 -9.03 8.47
CA CYS A 76 -9.98 -9.66 7.29
C CYS A 76 -8.87 -8.77 6.68
N GLU A 77 -7.66 -9.32 6.58
CA GLU A 77 -6.53 -8.67 5.91
C GLU A 77 -6.28 -9.34 4.55
N ILE A 78 -6.64 -8.63 3.48
CA ILE A 78 -6.47 -9.10 2.10
C ILE A 78 -5.43 -8.22 1.40
N ASP A 79 -4.27 -8.79 1.13
CA ASP A 79 -3.17 -8.14 0.40
C ASP A 79 -3.29 -8.41 -1.12
N LEU A 80 -3.37 -7.33 -1.91
CA LEU A 80 -3.45 -7.40 -3.36
C LEU A 80 -2.16 -7.93 -3.99
N ASP A 81 -0.98 -7.58 -3.48
CA ASP A 81 0.29 -8.03 -4.02
C ASP A 81 0.43 -9.54 -3.85
N LYS A 82 0.08 -10.05 -2.66
CA LYS A 82 0.03 -11.48 -2.38
C LYS A 82 -0.95 -12.22 -3.29
N LEU A 83 -2.11 -11.61 -3.60
CA LEU A 83 -3.08 -12.19 -4.52
C LEU A 83 -2.56 -12.27 -5.96
N LEU A 84 -1.87 -11.21 -6.40
CA LEU A 84 -1.28 -11.13 -7.74
C LEU A 84 -0.12 -12.13 -7.93
N ASP A 85 0.62 -12.43 -6.86
CA ASP A 85 1.70 -13.43 -6.86
C ASP A 85 1.20 -14.88 -6.99
N MET A 86 -0.10 -15.14 -6.76
CA MET A 86 -0.68 -16.46 -6.96
C MET A 86 -0.87 -16.77 -8.44
N GLU A 87 -0.48 -17.97 -8.86
CA GLU A 87 -0.49 -18.39 -10.27
C GLU A 87 -1.90 -18.74 -10.80
N ASN A 88 -2.81 -19.20 -9.92
CA ASN A 88 -4.11 -19.75 -10.32
C ASN A 88 -5.28 -19.03 -9.65
N ASP A 89 -6.34 -18.76 -10.42
CA ASP A 89 -7.55 -18.11 -9.92
C ASP A 89 -8.30 -18.96 -8.88
N GLU A 90 -8.20 -20.28 -8.93
CA GLU A 90 -8.78 -21.16 -7.91
C GLU A 90 -8.10 -21.01 -6.54
N ALA A 91 -6.77 -20.84 -6.53
CA ALA A 91 -6.00 -20.57 -5.31
C ALA A 91 -6.33 -19.17 -4.77
N ARG A 92 -6.44 -18.17 -5.65
CA ARG A 92 -6.89 -16.81 -5.30
C ARG A 92 -8.30 -16.81 -4.69
N ARG A 93 -9.25 -17.52 -5.31
CA ARG A 93 -10.62 -17.66 -4.81
C ARG A 93 -10.64 -18.26 -3.42
N THR A 94 -9.92 -19.35 -3.22
CA THR A 94 -9.84 -20.05 -1.92
C THR A 94 -9.22 -19.14 -0.85
N PHE A 95 -8.15 -18.41 -1.19
CA PHE A 95 -7.53 -17.45 -0.28
C PHE A 95 -8.50 -16.34 0.15
N LEU A 96 -9.23 -15.75 -0.80
CA LEU A 96 -10.21 -14.70 -0.52
C LEU A 96 -11.37 -15.21 0.33
N LEU A 97 -11.95 -16.37 0.01
CA LEU A 97 -13.03 -16.95 0.79
C LEU A 97 -12.58 -17.26 2.22
N ASN A 98 -11.39 -17.84 2.40
CA ASN A 98 -10.84 -18.12 3.73
C ASN A 98 -10.66 -16.84 4.56
N ALA A 99 -10.23 -15.74 3.93
CA ALA A 99 -10.11 -14.45 4.60
C ALA A 99 -11.47 -13.87 5.05
N LEU A 100 -12.56 -14.20 4.35
CA LEU A 100 -13.93 -13.75 4.62
C LEU A 100 -14.73 -14.68 5.56
N THR A 101 -14.13 -15.75 6.08
CA THR A 101 -14.82 -16.74 6.95
C THR A 101 -15.24 -16.18 8.31
N THR A 102 -14.75 -15.00 8.70
CA THR A 102 -15.08 -14.36 9.98
C THR A 102 -16.50 -13.78 10.03
N VAL A 103 -17.21 -13.72 8.89
CA VAL A 103 -18.57 -13.15 8.82
C VAL A 103 -19.61 -14.23 9.18
N PRO A 104 -20.62 -13.93 10.03
CA PRO A 104 -21.70 -14.87 10.37
C PRO A 104 -22.35 -15.53 9.16
N ASP A 105 -22.72 -16.81 9.30
CA ASP A 105 -23.39 -17.59 8.25
C ASP A 105 -24.82 -17.06 8.00
N ASP A 106 -24.96 -16.30 6.93
CA ASP A 106 -26.21 -15.83 6.36
C ASP A 106 -26.17 -16.11 4.85
N GLU A 107 -27.23 -16.72 4.30
CA GLU A 107 -27.28 -17.12 2.88
C GLU A 107 -27.12 -15.91 1.94
N ASP A 108 -27.68 -14.75 2.29
CA ASP A 108 -27.54 -13.53 1.49
C ASP A 108 -26.10 -13.00 1.52
N LEU A 109 -25.41 -13.24 2.62
CA LEU A 109 -24.04 -12.79 2.83
C LEU A 109 -23.04 -13.69 2.12
N GLU A 110 -23.29 -15.00 2.10
CA GLU A 110 -22.48 -15.95 1.33
C GLU A 110 -22.52 -15.62 -0.15
N ARG A 111 -23.72 -15.30 -0.68
CA ARG A 111 -23.85 -14.83 -2.06
C ARG A 111 -23.08 -13.54 -2.33
N LYS A 112 -23.08 -12.59 -1.38
CA LYS A 112 -22.30 -11.34 -1.48
C LYS A 112 -20.79 -11.59 -1.41
N LYS A 113 -20.33 -12.55 -0.59
CA LYS A 113 -18.92 -12.98 -0.55
C LYS A 113 -18.50 -13.52 -1.91
N GLU A 114 -19.29 -14.43 -2.49
CA GLU A 114 -18.98 -14.98 -3.81
C GLU A 114 -18.92 -13.90 -4.90
N ASP A 115 -19.88 -12.97 -4.91
CA ASP A 115 -19.90 -11.85 -5.85
C ASP A 115 -18.67 -10.94 -5.68
N PHE A 116 -18.32 -10.61 -4.43
CA PHE A 116 -17.09 -9.86 -4.13
C PHE A 116 -15.85 -10.57 -4.67
N VAL A 117 -15.71 -11.88 -4.42
CA VAL A 117 -14.55 -12.66 -4.88
C VAL A 117 -14.46 -12.65 -6.40
N ASN A 118 -15.57 -12.85 -7.11
CA ASN A 118 -15.59 -12.80 -8.58
C ASN A 118 -15.16 -11.42 -9.10
N GLN A 119 -15.66 -10.34 -8.49
CA GLN A 119 -15.29 -8.98 -8.88
C GLN A 119 -13.81 -8.64 -8.58
N VAL A 120 -13.25 -9.16 -7.47
CA VAL A 120 -11.82 -9.03 -7.16
C VAL A 120 -10.99 -9.69 -8.25
N LEU A 121 -11.33 -10.92 -8.66
CA LEU A 121 -10.61 -11.66 -9.69
C LEU A 121 -10.68 -10.93 -11.05
N GLU A 122 -11.84 -10.43 -11.43
CA GLU A 122 -12.01 -9.64 -12.66
C GLU A 122 -11.12 -8.39 -12.65
N LYS A 123 -11.12 -7.65 -11.53
CA LYS A 123 -10.29 -6.45 -11.39
C LYS A 123 -8.80 -6.76 -11.36
N ALA A 124 -8.39 -7.80 -10.65
CA ALA A 124 -7.00 -8.24 -10.58
C ALA A 124 -6.47 -8.64 -11.96
N ALA A 125 -7.30 -9.24 -12.83
CA ALA A 125 -6.93 -9.57 -14.21
C ALA A 125 -6.65 -8.34 -15.10
N THR A 126 -7.08 -7.14 -14.71
CA THR A 126 -6.87 -5.90 -15.48
C THR A 126 -5.61 -5.11 -15.09
N LEU A 127 -4.91 -5.55 -14.05
CA LEU A 127 -3.70 -4.92 -13.50
C LEU A 127 -2.46 -5.33 -14.29
#